data_AF-A0A9E0NEM5-F1
#
_entry.id   AF-A0A9E0NEM5-F1
#
_cell.length_a   1.000
_cell.length_b   1.000
_cell.length_c   1.000
_cell.angle_alpha   90.00
_cell.angle_beta   90.00
_cell.angle_gamma   90.00
#
_symmetry.space_group_name_H-M   'P 1'
#
loop_
_entity.id
_entity.type
_entity.pdbx_description
1 polymer ?
#
loop_
_entity_poly.entity_id
_entity_poly.type
_entity_poly.pdbx_seq_one_letter_code
_entity_poly.pdbx_strand_id
1 'polypeptide(L)'
;MTSPHDAWLAEAVDAARECAHDESPASLEGAATRLRIHASLERRRGSSKRRLTVISAIVASMFGSTAFAYFTGWRPFAPATEPARPTAAPAIEHEAPPRARTGPGPSVPVEPPPLAPAAPPGEPAPPVLAAPPAAAPPRATVGPPARRPRVLPEPAVRAAAPLSPATTPAPGPDAELAAYQQAHDAHFKGGDPAAALAAWDRYLAQYPSGELAPEARYDRALVLVKLARWSEARAALAPFASAPVGAYRQREAARILAAIRDR
;
A
#
# COMPACT_ATOMS: atom_id res chain seq x y z
N MET A 1 -7.15 -23.56 23.48
CA MET A 1 -8.53 -23.46 23.00
C MET A 1 -8.66 -22.08 22.37
N THR A 2 -8.60 -22.00 21.04
CA THR A 2 -8.84 -20.75 20.29
C THR A 2 -10.28 -20.32 20.52
N SER A 3 -10.50 -19.02 20.73
CA SER A 3 -11.85 -18.51 20.93
C SER A 3 -12.68 -18.80 19.67
N PRO A 4 -13.97 -19.18 19.76
CA PRO A 4 -14.81 -19.36 18.58
C PRO A 4 -14.85 -18.12 17.66
N HIS A 5 -14.57 -16.93 18.22
CA HIS A 5 -14.37 -15.70 17.47
C HIS A 5 -13.12 -15.73 16.57
N ASP A 6 -12.00 -16.27 17.06
CA ASP A 6 -10.74 -16.35 16.32
C ASP A 6 -10.83 -17.35 15.17
N ALA A 7 -11.53 -18.47 15.39
CA ALA A 7 -11.77 -19.48 14.36
C ALA A 7 -12.59 -18.90 13.19
N TRP A 8 -13.64 -18.14 13.50
CA TRP A 8 -14.45 -17.48 12.47
C TRP A 8 -13.70 -16.36 11.75
N LEU A 9 -12.88 -15.58 12.45
CA LEU A 9 -12.10 -14.51 11.83
C LEU A 9 -11.02 -15.09 10.90
N ALA A 10 -10.43 -16.23 11.29
CA ALA A 10 -9.53 -17.00 10.42
C ALA A 10 -10.27 -17.53 9.19
N GLU A 11 -11.47 -18.10 9.34
CA GLU A 11 -12.30 -18.58 8.23
C GLU A 11 -12.75 -17.45 7.29
N ALA A 12 -13.13 -16.29 7.83
CA ALA A 12 -13.51 -15.12 7.03
C ALA A 12 -12.30 -14.52 6.27
N VAL A 13 -11.12 -14.53 6.88
CA VAL A 13 -9.87 -14.11 6.24
C VAL A 13 -9.44 -15.11 5.17
N ASP A 14 -9.57 -16.42 5.43
CA ASP A 14 -9.27 -17.46 4.43
C ASP A 14 -10.29 -17.45 3.29
N ALA A 15 -11.58 -17.26 3.54
CA ALA A 15 -12.60 -17.09 2.50
C ALA A 15 -12.35 -15.80 1.66
N ALA A 16 -11.90 -14.72 2.30
CA ALA A 16 -11.48 -13.51 1.59
C ALA A 16 -10.24 -13.75 0.73
N ARG A 17 -9.28 -14.56 1.20
CA ARG A 17 -8.06 -14.97 0.49
C ARG A 17 -8.37 -15.92 -0.67
N GLU A 18 -9.25 -16.90 -0.49
CA GLU A 18 -9.70 -17.83 -1.51
C GLU A 18 -10.45 -17.11 -2.63
N CYS A 19 -11.30 -16.13 -2.28
CA CYS A 19 -11.93 -15.24 -3.27
C CYS A 19 -10.94 -14.29 -3.98
N ALA A 20 -9.76 -14.04 -3.41
CA ALA A 20 -8.70 -13.28 -4.07
C ALA A 20 -7.91 -14.13 -5.08
N HIS A 21 -7.97 -15.47 -4.95
CA HIS A 21 -7.41 -16.43 -5.91
C HIS A 21 -8.36 -16.75 -7.06
N ASP A 22 -9.62 -16.34 -6.97
CA ASP A 22 -10.56 -16.40 -8.08
C ASP A 22 -10.12 -15.36 -9.14
N GLU A 23 -9.51 -15.82 -10.24
CA GLU A 23 -8.93 -15.03 -11.34
C GLU A 23 -10.00 -14.31 -12.19
N SER A 24 -10.98 -13.70 -11.54
CA SER A 24 -11.93 -12.83 -12.20
C SER A 24 -11.17 -11.63 -12.79
N PRO A 25 -11.47 -11.20 -14.03
CA PRO A 25 -10.79 -10.07 -14.67
C PRO A 25 -10.84 -8.75 -13.88
N ALA A 26 -11.79 -8.60 -12.96
CA ALA A 26 -11.84 -7.48 -12.01
C ALA A 26 -10.82 -7.60 -10.84
N SER A 27 -10.44 -8.81 -10.44
CA SER A 27 -9.35 -9.08 -9.47
C SER A 27 -7.98 -8.78 -10.10
N LEU A 28 -7.84 -9.07 -11.40
CA LEU A 28 -6.65 -8.74 -12.18
C LEU A 28 -6.40 -7.23 -12.28
N GLU A 29 -7.41 -6.37 -12.22
CA GLU A 29 -7.25 -4.90 -12.25
C GLU A 29 -6.71 -4.33 -10.92
N GLY A 30 -7.12 -4.90 -9.78
CA GLY A 30 -6.56 -4.58 -8.46
C GLY A 30 -5.13 -5.12 -8.29
N ALA A 31 -4.85 -6.31 -8.83
CA ALA A 31 -3.49 -6.86 -8.91
C ALA A 31 -2.60 -6.03 -9.86
N ALA A 32 -3.13 -5.56 -10.99
CA ALA A 32 -2.42 -4.69 -11.93
C ALA A 32 -2.09 -3.32 -11.31
N THR A 33 -2.95 -2.77 -10.46
CA THR A 33 -2.66 -1.54 -9.71
C THR A 33 -1.56 -1.76 -8.68
N ARG A 34 -1.62 -2.88 -7.93
CA ARG A 34 -0.53 -3.28 -7.02
C ARG A 34 0.78 -3.56 -7.74
N LEU A 35 0.75 -4.21 -8.90
CA LEU A 35 1.91 -4.44 -9.76
C LEU A 35 2.44 -3.13 -10.35
N ARG A 36 1.57 -2.18 -10.71
CA ARG A 36 1.98 -0.85 -11.21
C ARG A 36 2.65 -0.04 -10.11
N ILE A 37 2.10 -0.06 -8.89
CA ILE A 37 2.69 0.58 -7.72
C ILE A 37 4.03 -0.12 -7.41
N HIS A 38 4.09 -1.44 -7.27
CA HIS A 38 5.34 -2.17 -7.05
C HIS A 38 6.39 -1.92 -8.14
N ALA A 39 6.00 -1.95 -9.42
CA ALA A 39 6.91 -1.68 -10.53
C ALA A 39 7.41 -0.23 -10.56
N SER A 40 6.59 0.73 -10.11
CA SER A 40 7.01 2.13 -9.94
C SER A 40 7.99 2.29 -8.76
N LEU A 41 7.78 1.52 -7.69
CA LEU A 41 8.66 1.48 -6.52
C LEU A 41 10.01 0.82 -6.84
N GLU A 42 10.03 -0.28 -7.58
CA GLU A 42 11.26 -0.96 -7.99
C GLU A 42 12.09 -0.14 -8.99
N ARG A 43 11.44 0.53 -9.96
CA ARG A 43 12.13 1.47 -10.87
C ARG A 43 12.83 2.59 -10.12
N ARG A 44 12.23 3.12 -9.04
CA ARG A 44 12.86 4.15 -8.21
C ARG A 44 14.00 3.58 -7.35
N ARG A 45 13.82 2.40 -6.76
CA ARG A 45 14.82 1.73 -5.90
C ARG A 45 16.10 1.36 -6.64
N GLY A 46 16.00 1.01 -7.93
CA GLY A 46 17.16 0.75 -8.81
C GLY A 46 18.03 1.99 -9.09
N SER A 47 17.43 3.18 -9.12
CA SER A 47 18.16 4.43 -9.41
C SER A 47 19.04 4.90 -8.23
N SER A 48 18.59 4.64 -6.99
CA SER A 48 19.29 5.02 -5.76
C SER A 48 20.59 4.24 -5.59
N LYS A 49 20.57 2.92 -5.85
CA LYS A 49 21.77 2.07 -5.74
C LYS A 49 22.87 2.52 -6.72
N ARG A 50 22.53 2.86 -7.97
CA ARG A 50 23.52 3.36 -8.95
C ARG A 50 24.21 4.64 -8.49
N ARG A 51 23.47 5.58 -7.89
CA ARG A 51 24.05 6.82 -7.35
C ARG A 51 24.94 6.55 -6.14
N LEU A 52 24.53 5.65 -5.25
CA LEU A 52 25.33 5.28 -4.08
C LEU A 52 26.63 4.58 -4.48
N THR A 53 26.61 3.69 -5.49
CA THR A 53 27.82 3.01 -5.99
C THR A 53 28.82 3.98 -6.61
N VAL A 54 28.33 4.96 -7.38
CA VAL A 54 29.20 6.02 -7.96
C VAL A 54 29.82 6.88 -6.87
N ILE A 55 29.04 7.30 -5.87
CA ILE A 55 29.56 8.08 -4.74
C ILE A 55 30.55 7.27 -3.91
N SER A 56 30.28 5.98 -3.65
CA SER A 56 31.23 5.12 -2.93
C SER A 56 32.54 4.93 -3.68
N ALA A 57 32.52 4.85 -5.02
CA ALA A 57 33.74 4.78 -5.82
C ALA A 57 34.56 6.07 -5.74
N ILE A 58 33.90 7.23 -5.67
CA ILE A 58 34.57 8.54 -5.49
C ILE A 58 35.14 8.66 -4.06
N VAL A 59 34.40 8.25 -3.03
CA VAL A 59 34.90 8.29 -1.64
C VAL A 59 36.04 7.29 -1.45
N ALA A 60 35.93 6.09 -2.02
CA ALA A 60 37.00 5.09 -1.99
C ALA A 60 38.26 5.57 -2.72
N SER A 61 38.13 6.34 -3.81
CA SER A 61 39.29 6.93 -4.49
C SER A 61 39.92 8.09 -3.71
N MET A 62 39.15 8.82 -2.89
CA MET A 62 39.70 9.91 -2.05
C MET A 62 40.32 9.44 -0.73
N PHE A 63 39.84 8.35 -0.14
CA PHE A 63 40.34 7.84 1.16
C PHE A 63 41.23 6.59 1.04
N GLY A 64 41.31 5.97 -0.14
CA GLY A 64 42.15 4.80 -0.40
C GLY A 64 43.65 5.06 -0.34
N SER A 65 44.10 6.32 -0.43
CA SER A 65 45.53 6.64 -0.44
C SER A 65 46.17 6.87 0.94
N THR A 66 45.40 7.15 1.99
CA THR A 66 45.97 7.51 3.31
C THR A 66 45.92 6.40 4.35
N ALA A 67 44.96 5.48 4.27
CA ALA A 67 44.81 4.43 5.30
C ALA A 67 45.73 3.21 5.09
N PHE A 68 46.10 2.87 3.85
CA PHE A 68 46.96 1.72 3.57
C PHE A 68 48.42 1.94 4.02
N ALA A 69 48.89 3.19 4.04
CA ALA A 69 50.24 3.54 4.47
C ALA A 69 50.46 3.41 5.99
N TYR A 70 49.39 3.58 6.79
CA TYR A 70 49.51 3.51 8.25
C TYR A 70 49.43 2.08 8.80
N PHE A 71 48.73 1.17 8.11
CA PHE A 71 48.50 -0.20 8.61
C PHE A 71 49.61 -1.20 8.23
N THR A 72 50.38 -0.93 7.17
CA THR A 72 51.42 -1.86 6.67
C THR A 72 52.82 -1.61 7.20
N GLY A 73 53.02 -0.61 8.07
CA GLY A 73 54.34 -0.32 8.67
C GLY A 73 55.43 0.02 7.63
N TRP A 74 55.02 0.47 6.44
CA TRP A 74 55.92 0.67 5.33
C TRP A 74 56.81 1.89 5.60
N ARG A 75 58.06 1.64 6.01
CA ARG A 75 59.10 2.67 6.06
C ARG A 75 59.48 3.04 4.63
N PRO A 76 59.49 4.33 4.25
CA PRO A 76 59.99 4.74 2.94
C PRO A 76 61.47 4.34 2.85
N PHE A 77 61.74 3.35 2.00
CA PHE A 77 63.09 2.95 1.63
C PHE A 77 63.71 4.12 0.85
N ALA A 78 64.91 4.54 1.27
CA ALA A 78 65.70 5.52 0.54
C ALA A 78 65.94 5.02 -0.90
N PRO A 79 65.94 5.92 -1.91
CA PRO A 79 66.11 5.52 -3.30
C PRO A 79 67.56 5.10 -3.54
N ALA A 80 67.80 3.78 -3.61
CA ALA A 80 68.95 3.24 -4.30
C ALA A 80 68.59 3.16 -5.79
N THR A 81 69.19 4.06 -6.57
CA THR A 81 69.27 4.02 -8.03
C THR A 81 69.87 2.68 -8.47
N GLU A 82 69.08 1.86 -9.16
CA GLU A 82 69.60 0.82 -10.04
C GLU A 82 68.67 0.62 -11.26
N PRO A 83 69.19 0.56 -12.50
CA PRO A 83 68.37 0.57 -13.70
C PRO A 83 67.96 -0.84 -14.15
N ALA A 84 66.77 -0.88 -14.75
CA ALA A 84 66.31 -1.80 -15.79
C ALA A 84 66.12 -3.30 -15.46
N ARG A 85 64.85 -3.74 -15.55
CA ARG A 85 64.48 -4.87 -16.41
C ARG A 85 62.99 -4.80 -16.79
N PRO A 86 62.63 -4.83 -18.09
CA PRO A 86 61.25 -4.95 -18.52
C PRO A 86 60.81 -6.40 -18.34
N THR A 87 60.07 -6.69 -17.25
CA THR A 87 59.40 -7.97 -17.08
C THR A 87 58.01 -7.89 -17.71
N ALA A 88 57.79 -8.76 -18.69
CA ALA A 88 56.58 -8.91 -19.47
C ALA A 88 55.32 -9.07 -18.61
N ALA A 89 54.26 -8.38 -19.03
CA ALA A 89 52.93 -8.46 -18.45
C ALA A 89 52.36 -9.89 -18.56
N PRO A 90 51.76 -10.45 -17.50
CA PRO A 90 50.90 -11.61 -17.66
C PRO A 90 49.61 -11.16 -18.35
N ALA A 91 49.34 -11.75 -19.52
CA ALA A 91 48.06 -11.68 -20.18
C ALA A 91 47.01 -12.29 -19.24
N ILE A 92 46.14 -11.44 -18.69
CA ILE A 92 44.93 -11.92 -18.03
C ILE A 92 43.96 -12.31 -19.14
N GLU A 93 43.89 -13.61 -19.40
CA GLU A 93 42.83 -14.24 -20.17
C GLU A 93 41.49 -13.89 -19.52
N HIS A 94 40.72 -13.06 -20.22
CA HIS A 94 39.32 -12.80 -19.91
C HIS A 94 38.51 -14.03 -20.31
N GLU A 95 38.31 -14.94 -19.36
CA GLU A 95 37.40 -16.07 -19.51
C GLU A 95 35.97 -15.54 -19.64
N ALA A 96 35.44 -15.59 -20.86
CA ALA A 96 34.10 -15.14 -21.20
C ALA A 96 33.05 -16.03 -20.51
N PRO A 97 31.97 -15.44 -19.96
CA PRO A 97 30.91 -16.23 -19.36
C PRO A 97 30.22 -17.11 -20.42
N PRO A 98 29.84 -18.35 -20.07
CA PRO A 98 29.17 -19.26 -21.00
C PRO A 98 27.84 -18.65 -21.43
N ARG A 99 27.71 -18.40 -22.75
CA ARG A 99 26.43 -18.05 -23.38
C ARG A 99 25.45 -19.19 -23.16
N ALA A 100 24.46 -18.95 -22.31
CA ALA A 100 23.31 -19.82 -22.16
C ALA A 100 22.61 -19.96 -23.52
N ARG A 101 22.60 -21.18 -24.05
CA ARG A 101 21.85 -21.55 -25.25
C ARG A 101 20.36 -21.40 -24.96
N THR A 102 19.75 -20.34 -25.47
CA THR A 102 18.31 -20.28 -25.72
C THR A 102 17.97 -21.29 -26.82
N GLY A 103 17.57 -22.49 -26.41
CA GLY A 103 16.90 -23.43 -27.31
C GLY A 103 15.49 -22.94 -27.62
N PRO A 104 14.98 -23.11 -28.85
CA PRO A 104 13.56 -22.93 -29.14
C PRO A 104 12.77 -23.97 -28.35
N GLY A 105 11.96 -23.50 -27.40
CA GLY A 105 11.04 -24.36 -26.66
C GLY A 105 10.01 -25.00 -27.59
N PRO A 106 9.54 -26.22 -27.29
CA PRO A 106 8.55 -26.92 -28.09
C PRO A 106 7.24 -26.12 -28.14
N SER A 107 6.79 -25.83 -29.35
CA SER A 107 5.49 -25.26 -29.63
C SER A 107 4.40 -26.19 -29.11
N VAL A 108 3.77 -25.83 -27.99
CA VAL A 108 2.57 -26.52 -27.51
C VAL A 108 1.43 -26.22 -28.49
N PRO A 109 0.76 -27.23 -29.07
CA PRO A 109 -0.41 -27.02 -29.90
C PRO A 109 -1.49 -26.31 -29.09
N VAL A 110 -1.85 -25.10 -29.51
CA VAL A 110 -2.99 -24.36 -28.96
C VAL A 110 -4.26 -25.10 -29.41
N GLU A 111 -4.87 -25.81 -28.47
CA GLU A 111 -6.19 -26.41 -28.64
C GLU A 111 -7.22 -25.28 -28.75
N PRO A 112 -8.04 -25.24 -29.83
CA PRO A 112 -9.05 -24.20 -29.98
C PRO A 112 -10.09 -24.32 -28.85
N PRO A 113 -10.54 -23.19 -28.27
CA PRO A 113 -11.51 -23.23 -27.18
C PRO A 113 -12.81 -23.89 -27.64
N PRO A 114 -13.45 -24.73 -26.80
CA PRO A 114 -14.73 -25.33 -27.13
C PRO A 114 -15.78 -24.24 -27.35
N LEU A 115 -16.52 -24.35 -28.46
CA LEU A 115 -17.68 -23.50 -28.73
C LEU A 115 -18.64 -23.57 -27.54
N ALA A 116 -18.88 -22.41 -26.90
CA ALA A 116 -19.86 -22.29 -25.84
C ALA A 116 -21.25 -22.73 -26.34
N PRO A 117 -22.01 -23.53 -25.56
CA PRO A 117 -23.36 -23.90 -25.92
C PRO A 117 -24.24 -22.65 -26.00
N ALA A 118 -25.04 -22.57 -27.06
CA ALA A 118 -26.01 -21.51 -27.29
C ALA A 118 -26.96 -21.40 -26.07
N ALA A 119 -27.11 -20.17 -25.57
CA ALA A 119 -28.01 -19.87 -24.47
C ALA A 119 -29.45 -20.28 -24.82
N PRO A 120 -30.20 -20.91 -23.89
CA PRO A 120 -31.60 -21.24 -24.12
C PRO A 120 -32.45 -19.95 -24.26
N PRO A 121 -33.51 -19.99 -25.08
CA PRO A 121 -34.43 -18.87 -25.26
C PRO A 121 -35.12 -18.50 -23.94
N GLY A 122 -35.16 -17.20 -23.69
CA GLY A 122 -35.55 -16.59 -22.41
C GLY A 122 -36.91 -17.02 -21.89
N GLU A 123 -36.92 -17.31 -20.59
CA GLU A 123 -38.10 -17.53 -19.78
C GLU A 123 -38.88 -16.20 -19.63
N PRO A 124 -40.20 -16.18 -19.84
CA PRO A 124 -41.01 -14.98 -19.76
C PRO A 124 -41.04 -14.41 -18.34
N ALA A 125 -40.72 -13.12 -18.20
CA ALA A 125 -40.70 -12.42 -16.93
C ALA A 125 -42.07 -12.50 -16.21
N PRO A 126 -42.09 -12.70 -14.87
CA PRO A 126 -43.34 -12.75 -14.12
C PRO A 126 -44.05 -11.38 -14.12
N PRO A 127 -45.39 -11.37 -14.05
CA PRO A 127 -46.18 -10.15 -14.02
C PRO A 127 -45.88 -9.34 -12.75
N VAL A 128 -45.49 -8.08 -12.93
CA VAL A 128 -45.25 -7.11 -11.85
C VAL A 128 -46.60 -6.80 -11.18
N LEU A 129 -46.83 -7.35 -9.99
CA LEU A 129 -47.92 -6.94 -9.11
C LEU A 129 -47.67 -5.49 -8.67
N ALA A 130 -48.58 -4.60 -9.07
CA ALA A 130 -48.59 -3.20 -8.66
C ALA A 130 -48.69 -3.09 -7.12
N ALA A 131 -47.69 -2.47 -6.50
CA ALA A 131 -47.70 -2.17 -5.08
C ALA A 131 -48.79 -1.14 -4.75
N PRO A 132 -49.50 -1.28 -3.60
CA PRO A 132 -50.49 -0.31 -3.16
C PRO A 132 -49.85 1.04 -2.79
N PRO A 133 -50.57 2.16 -2.96
CA PRO A 133 -50.06 3.49 -2.66
C PRO A 133 -49.76 3.65 -1.16
N ALA A 134 -48.52 4.02 -0.85
CA ALA A 134 -48.05 4.29 0.49
C ALA A 134 -48.81 5.47 1.12
N ALA A 135 -49.38 5.25 2.30
CA ALA A 135 -50.04 6.25 3.11
C ALA A 135 -49.09 7.41 3.45
N ALA A 136 -49.57 8.64 3.28
CA ALA A 136 -48.84 9.85 3.59
C ALA A 136 -48.51 9.95 5.10
N PRO A 137 -47.31 10.44 5.47
CA PRO A 137 -46.94 10.63 6.87
C PRO A 137 -47.73 11.79 7.52
N PRO A 138 -48.06 11.68 8.82
CA PRO A 138 -48.72 12.75 9.56
C PRO A 138 -47.80 13.99 9.67
N ARG A 139 -48.36 15.16 9.37
CA ARG A 139 -47.69 16.46 9.52
C ARG A 139 -47.37 16.70 11.00
N ALA A 140 -46.10 16.77 11.34
CA ALA A 140 -45.65 17.20 12.66
C ALA A 140 -46.01 18.68 12.89
N THR A 141 -46.82 18.92 13.92
CA THR A 141 -47.09 20.25 14.50
C THR A 141 -45.79 20.87 15.00
N VAL A 142 -45.39 21.96 14.34
CA VAL A 142 -44.28 22.83 14.78
C VAL A 142 -44.72 23.55 16.05
N GLY A 143 -44.11 23.19 17.18
CA GLY A 143 -44.27 23.90 18.45
C GLY A 143 -43.60 25.27 18.41
N PRO A 144 -44.08 26.23 19.23
CA PRO A 144 -43.58 27.61 19.25
C PRO A 144 -42.09 27.68 19.68
N PRO A 145 -41.31 28.63 19.13
CA PRO A 145 -39.88 28.73 19.39
C PRO A 145 -39.61 29.16 20.84
N ALA A 146 -38.89 28.31 21.59
CA ALA A 146 -38.37 28.65 22.90
C ALA A 146 -37.39 29.83 22.79
N ARG A 147 -37.63 30.89 23.59
CA ARG A 147 -36.78 32.06 23.73
C ARG A 147 -35.35 31.64 24.10
N ARG A 148 -34.38 31.99 23.26
CA ARG A 148 -32.95 31.83 23.56
C ARG A 148 -32.54 32.81 24.68
N PRO A 149 -31.75 32.38 25.68
CA PRO A 149 -31.13 33.25 26.65
C PRO A 149 -30.22 34.27 25.96
N ARG A 150 -30.39 35.56 26.29
CA ARG A 150 -29.53 36.65 25.84
C ARG A 150 -28.22 36.58 26.62
N VAL A 151 -27.19 35.99 26.01
CA VAL A 151 -25.82 35.96 26.55
C VAL A 151 -25.26 37.39 26.51
N LEU A 152 -24.78 37.89 27.65
CA LEU A 152 -24.08 39.18 27.75
C LEU A 152 -22.76 39.12 26.94
N PRO A 153 -22.37 40.21 26.27
CA PRO A 153 -21.09 40.29 25.56
C PRO A 153 -19.93 40.26 26.57
N GLU A 154 -19.12 39.20 26.52
CA GLU A 154 -17.82 39.15 27.19
C GLU A 154 -16.84 40.18 26.58
N PRO A 155 -15.91 40.72 27.37
CA PRO A 155 -14.94 41.72 26.92
C PRO A 155 -14.06 41.13 25.82
N ALA A 156 -13.90 41.90 24.74
CA ALA A 156 -13.09 41.57 23.58
C ALA A 156 -11.62 41.29 23.98
N VAL A 157 -11.31 40.04 24.27
CA VAL A 157 -9.94 39.54 24.28
C VAL A 157 -9.46 39.64 22.83
N ARG A 158 -8.57 40.61 22.60
CA ARG A 158 -7.90 40.88 21.33
C ARG A 158 -7.33 39.56 20.81
N ALA A 159 -8.06 38.94 19.87
CA ALA A 159 -7.67 37.69 19.25
C ALA A 159 -6.30 37.91 18.60
N ALA A 160 -5.26 37.34 19.21
CA ALA A 160 -3.96 37.25 18.60
C ALA A 160 -4.16 36.59 17.24
N ALA A 161 -3.78 37.30 16.17
CA ALA A 161 -3.91 36.79 14.82
C ALA A 161 -3.31 35.38 14.77
N PRO A 162 -4.02 34.38 14.23
CA PRO A 162 -3.48 33.04 14.11
C PRO A 162 -2.19 33.15 13.31
N LEU A 163 -1.06 32.87 13.97
CA LEU A 163 0.23 32.76 13.33
C LEU A 163 0.05 31.77 12.19
N SER A 164 0.23 32.23 10.96
CA SER A 164 0.17 31.40 9.76
C SER A 164 0.95 30.11 10.04
N PRO A 165 0.32 28.93 9.94
CA PRO A 165 0.98 27.68 10.29
C PRO A 165 2.25 27.61 9.46
N ALA A 166 3.39 27.54 10.14
CA ALA A 166 4.68 27.42 9.49
C ALA A 166 4.59 26.22 8.53
N THR A 167 4.68 26.51 7.23
CA THR A 167 4.66 25.52 6.16
C THR A 167 5.86 24.60 6.39
N THR A 168 5.63 23.51 7.12
CA THR A 168 6.62 22.45 7.25
C THR A 168 6.84 21.92 5.84
N PRO A 169 8.08 21.88 5.33
CA PRO A 169 8.37 21.38 3.99
C PRO A 169 7.68 20.03 3.81
N ALA A 170 6.90 19.90 2.73
CA ALA A 170 6.17 18.67 2.48
C ALA A 170 7.17 17.51 2.46
N PRO A 171 6.97 16.46 3.29
CA PRO A 171 7.84 15.29 3.30
C PRO A 171 7.97 14.74 1.89
N GLY A 172 9.20 14.45 1.47
CA GLY A 172 9.46 13.91 0.14
C GLY A 172 8.81 12.53 -0.06
N PRO A 173 8.65 12.06 -1.30
CA PRO A 173 7.98 10.80 -1.62
C PRO A 173 8.61 9.57 -0.92
N ASP A 174 9.91 9.63 -0.64
CA ASP A 174 10.61 8.56 0.08
C ASP A 174 10.19 8.46 1.56
N ALA A 175 9.80 9.58 2.17
CA ALA A 175 9.32 9.62 3.56
C ALA A 175 7.89 9.05 3.67
N GLU A 176 7.03 9.30 2.69
CA GLU A 176 5.69 8.69 2.62
C GLU A 176 5.80 7.16 2.53
N LEU A 177 6.64 6.67 1.62
CA LEU A 177 6.85 5.24 1.44
C LEU A 177 7.39 4.57 2.71
N ALA A 178 8.33 5.20 3.40
CA ALA A 178 8.86 4.68 4.66
C ALA A 178 7.78 4.60 5.75
N ALA A 179 6.95 5.63 5.88
CA ALA A 179 5.84 5.65 6.84
C ALA A 179 4.79 4.58 6.51
N TYR A 180 4.47 4.39 5.22
CA TYR A 180 3.57 3.33 4.77
C TYR A 180 4.13 1.94 5.09
N GLN A 181 5.41 1.70 4.78
CA GLN A 181 6.09 0.42 5.07
C GLN A 181 6.08 0.09 6.56
N GLN A 182 6.29 1.09 7.42
CA GLN A 182 6.22 0.90 8.86
C GLN A 182 4.83 0.42 9.32
N ALA A 183 3.76 1.03 8.81
CA ALA A 183 2.39 0.64 9.15
C ALA A 183 2.00 -0.73 8.57
N HIS A 184 2.43 -1.00 7.33
CA HIS A 184 2.25 -2.29 6.68
C HIS A 184 2.95 -3.42 7.46
N ASP A 185 4.20 -3.22 7.85
CA ASP A 185 4.97 -4.18 8.65
C ASP A 185 4.29 -4.46 9.99
N ALA A 186 3.81 -3.42 10.68
CA ALA A 186 3.06 -3.57 11.92
C ALA A 186 1.78 -4.41 11.74
N HIS A 187 1.11 -4.31 10.59
CA HIS A 187 -0.12 -5.03 10.31
C HIS A 187 0.11 -6.50 9.90
N PHE A 188 1.12 -6.78 9.05
CA PHE A 188 1.26 -8.09 8.41
C PHE A 188 2.32 -9.01 9.03
N LYS A 189 3.30 -8.50 9.77
CA LYS A 189 4.34 -9.32 10.39
C LYS A 189 3.93 -9.91 11.76
N GLY A 190 2.63 -10.20 11.93
CA GLY A 190 2.08 -10.77 13.17
C GLY A 190 2.08 -9.81 14.36
N GLY A 191 2.07 -8.50 14.11
CA GLY A 191 2.05 -7.48 15.15
C GLY A 191 0.72 -7.38 15.90
N ASP A 192 0.77 -6.71 17.05
CA ASP A 192 -0.40 -6.29 17.81
C ASP A 192 -1.35 -5.43 16.94
N PRO A 193 -2.63 -5.83 16.75
CA PRO A 193 -3.59 -5.06 15.97
C PRO A 193 -3.78 -3.62 16.47
N ALA A 194 -3.63 -3.35 17.78
CA ALA A 194 -3.71 -1.98 18.30
C ALA A 194 -2.52 -1.13 17.85
N ALA A 195 -1.31 -1.72 17.86
CA ALA A 195 -0.11 -1.07 17.33
C ALA A 195 -0.21 -0.82 15.83
N ALA A 196 -0.76 -1.77 15.06
CA ALA A 196 -1.02 -1.59 13.64
C ALA A 196 -2.00 -0.43 13.38
N LEU A 197 -3.08 -0.32 14.16
CA LEU A 197 -4.04 0.78 14.05
C LEU A 197 -3.36 2.14 14.30
N ALA A 198 -2.57 2.23 15.36
CA ALA A 198 -1.83 3.46 15.69
C ALA A 198 -0.83 3.85 14.60
N ALA A 199 -0.20 2.87 13.93
CA ALA A 199 0.70 3.12 12.82
C ALA A 199 -0.05 3.67 11.59
N TRP A 200 -1.23 3.10 11.26
CA TRP A 200 -2.08 3.62 10.19
C TRP A 200 -2.62 5.01 10.48
N ASP A 201 -3.06 5.27 11.72
CA ASP A 201 -3.51 6.60 12.16
C ASP A 201 -2.39 7.64 11.97
N ARG A 202 -1.15 7.30 12.37
CA ARG A 202 0.02 8.17 12.17
C ARG A 202 0.31 8.43 10.70
N TYR A 203 0.28 7.39 9.86
CA TYR A 203 0.48 7.55 8.42
C TYR A 203 -0.57 8.47 7.81
N LEU A 204 -1.86 8.25 8.09
CA LEU A 204 -2.95 9.06 7.54
C LEU A 204 -2.97 10.50 8.06
N ALA A 205 -2.45 10.74 9.27
CA ALA A 205 -2.28 12.09 9.79
C ALA A 205 -1.15 12.85 9.07
N GLN A 206 -0.06 12.16 8.70
CA GLN A 206 1.08 12.77 7.99
C GLN A 206 0.80 12.93 6.49
N TYR A 207 0.09 11.98 5.87
CA TYR A 207 -0.15 11.90 4.43
C TYR A 207 -1.64 11.73 4.12
N PRO A 208 -2.52 12.69 4.52
CA PRO A 208 -3.97 12.55 4.35
C PRO A 208 -4.40 12.46 2.88
N SER A 209 -3.61 13.01 1.96
CA SER A 209 -3.81 12.96 0.51
C SER A 209 -2.64 12.33 -0.22
N GLY A 210 -1.86 11.47 0.45
CA GLY A 210 -0.75 10.75 -0.15
C GLY A 210 -1.18 9.76 -1.23
N GLU A 211 -0.24 9.34 -2.08
CA GLU A 211 -0.52 8.37 -3.16
C GLU A 211 -1.02 7.03 -2.61
N LEU A 212 -0.58 6.64 -1.41
CA LEU A 212 -0.98 5.39 -0.75
C LEU A 212 -2.12 5.59 0.27
N ALA A 213 -2.67 6.80 0.38
CA ALA A 213 -3.73 7.10 1.35
C ALA A 213 -5.02 6.28 1.15
N PRO A 214 -5.50 5.98 -0.08
CA PRO A 214 -6.64 5.09 -0.28
C PRO A 214 -6.38 3.68 0.26
N GLU A 215 -5.19 3.12 0.04
CA GLU A 215 -4.82 1.78 0.53
C GLU A 215 -4.70 1.77 2.06
N ALA A 216 -4.03 2.76 2.63
CA ALA A 216 -3.89 2.87 4.08
C ALA A 216 -5.24 3.03 4.80
N ARG A 217 -6.20 3.76 4.22
CA ARG A 217 -7.57 3.85 4.77
C ARG A 217 -8.28 2.51 4.77
N TYR A 218 -8.10 1.72 3.70
CA TYR A 218 -8.67 0.38 3.59
C TYR A 218 -8.03 -0.57 4.61
N ASP A 219 -6.69 -0.62 4.67
CA ASP A 219 -5.95 -1.46 5.62
C ASP A 219 -6.26 -1.11 7.08
N ARG A 220 -6.38 0.19 7.40
CA ARG A 220 -6.87 0.66 8.70
C ARG A 220 -8.24 0.09 9.04
N ALA A 221 -9.16 0.07 8.08
CA ALA A 221 -10.50 -0.47 8.28
C ALA A 221 -10.48 -1.97 8.58
N LEU A 222 -9.59 -2.74 7.93
CA LEU A 222 -9.39 -4.15 8.25
C LEU A 222 -8.85 -4.38 9.67
N VAL A 223 -7.94 -3.51 10.13
CA VAL A 223 -7.44 -3.57 11.51
C VAL A 223 -8.58 -3.27 12.51
N LEU A 224 -9.47 -2.32 12.21
CA LEU A 224 -10.65 -2.06 13.05
C LEU A 224 -11.58 -3.27 13.15
N VAL A 225 -11.75 -4.04 12.07
CA VAL A 225 -12.48 -5.32 12.08
C VAL A 225 -11.79 -6.33 13.00
N LYS A 226 -10.46 -6.49 12.90
CA LYS A 226 -9.69 -7.39 13.79
C LYS A 226 -9.83 -7.04 15.27
N LEU A 227 -9.96 -5.75 15.58
CA LEU A 227 -10.14 -5.22 16.94
C LEU A 227 -11.60 -5.24 17.42
N ALA A 228 -12.54 -5.78 16.64
CA ALA A 228 -13.97 -5.76 16.94
C ALA A 228 -14.57 -4.35 17.14
N ARG A 229 -13.97 -3.31 16.55
CA ARG A 229 -14.47 -1.93 16.58
C ARG A 229 -15.47 -1.70 15.45
N TRP A 230 -16.61 -2.40 15.51
CA TRP A 230 -17.55 -2.55 14.40
C TRP A 230 -18.15 -1.24 13.88
N SER A 231 -18.48 -0.29 14.77
CA SER A 231 -19.02 1.02 14.38
C SER A 231 -18.02 1.81 13.52
N GLU A 232 -16.77 1.85 13.94
CA GLU A 232 -15.69 2.55 13.23
C GLU A 232 -15.28 1.83 11.95
N ALA A 233 -15.21 0.50 11.97
CA ALA A 233 -14.96 -0.31 10.79
C ALA A 233 -16.03 -0.05 9.71
N ARG A 234 -17.31 -0.01 10.11
CA ARG A 234 -18.41 0.31 9.19
C ARG A 234 -18.25 1.70 8.57
N ALA A 235 -17.96 2.70 9.39
CA ALA A 235 -17.74 4.06 8.89
C ALA A 235 -16.56 4.14 7.92
N ALA A 236 -15.46 3.44 8.22
CA ALA A 236 -14.25 3.44 7.38
C ALA A 236 -14.42 2.66 6.06
N LEU A 237 -15.19 1.57 6.05
CA LEU A 237 -15.45 0.76 4.86
C LEU A 237 -16.53 1.33 3.95
N ALA A 238 -17.46 2.15 4.47
CA ALA A 238 -18.59 2.67 3.72
C ALA A 238 -18.20 3.35 2.39
N PRO A 239 -17.18 4.24 2.34
CA PRO A 239 -16.79 4.89 1.08
C PRO A 239 -16.32 3.92 0.00
N PHE A 240 -15.68 2.81 0.39
CA PHE A 240 -15.24 1.78 -0.54
C PHE A 240 -16.41 0.96 -1.07
N ALA A 241 -17.35 0.59 -0.20
CA ALA A 241 -18.52 -0.21 -0.60
C ALA A 241 -19.50 0.58 -1.48
N SER A 242 -19.61 1.89 -1.28
CA SER A 242 -20.44 2.79 -2.09
C SER A 242 -19.75 3.29 -3.37
N ALA A 243 -18.50 2.92 -3.61
CA ALA A 243 -17.79 3.30 -4.83
C ALA A 243 -18.47 2.67 -6.07
N PRO A 244 -18.26 3.22 -7.29
CA PRO A 244 -18.81 2.64 -8.52
C PRO A 244 -18.50 1.14 -8.64
N VAL A 245 -19.39 0.38 -9.29
CA VAL A 245 -19.17 -1.07 -9.47
C VAL A 245 -17.86 -1.31 -10.23
N GLY A 246 -17.04 -2.22 -9.71
CA GLY A 246 -15.70 -2.48 -10.25
C GLY A 246 -14.61 -1.56 -9.69
N ALA A 247 -14.98 -0.52 -8.92
CA ALA A 247 -14.00 0.34 -8.27
C ALA A 247 -13.18 -0.44 -7.22
N TYR A 248 -12.02 0.13 -6.94
CA TYR A 248 -11.03 -0.45 -6.04
C TYR A 248 -11.64 -0.91 -4.70
N ARG A 249 -11.50 -2.22 -4.39
CA ARG A 249 -11.98 -2.90 -3.16
C ARG A 249 -13.48 -2.82 -2.87
N GLN A 250 -14.30 -2.38 -3.83
CA GLN A 250 -15.75 -2.20 -3.62
C GLN A 250 -16.45 -3.49 -3.18
N ARG A 251 -16.26 -4.59 -3.92
CA ARG A 251 -16.87 -5.90 -3.62
C ARG A 251 -16.41 -6.47 -2.28
N GLU A 252 -15.14 -6.27 -1.94
CA GLU A 252 -14.55 -6.77 -0.69
C GLU A 252 -15.09 -6.00 0.52
N ALA A 253 -15.09 -4.67 0.45
CA ALA A 253 -15.67 -3.81 1.49
C ALA A 253 -17.16 -4.11 1.70
N ALA A 254 -17.93 -4.29 0.62
CA ALA A 254 -19.35 -4.64 0.71
C ALA A 254 -19.59 -5.98 1.43
N ARG A 255 -18.78 -7.00 1.14
CA ARG A 255 -18.85 -8.32 1.82
C ARG A 255 -18.52 -8.21 3.30
N ILE A 256 -17.46 -7.48 3.65
CA ILE A 256 -17.07 -7.28 5.05
C ILE A 256 -18.18 -6.53 5.80
N LEU A 257 -18.76 -5.48 5.20
CA LEU A 257 -19.88 -4.74 5.79
C LEU A 257 -21.11 -5.61 6.03
N ALA A 258 -21.41 -6.55 5.12
CA ALA A 258 -22.48 -7.52 5.33
C ALA A 258 -22.17 -8.44 6.51
N ALA A 259 -20.95 -9.00 6.57
CA ALA A 259 -20.54 -9.93 7.62
C ALA A 259 -20.53 -9.30 9.03
N ILE A 260 -20.16 -8.02 9.16
CA ILE A 260 -20.16 -7.33 10.46
C ILE A 260 -21.50 -6.69 10.84
N ARG A 261 -22.53 -6.74 9.97
CA ARG A 261 -23.88 -6.24 10.29
C ARG A 261 -24.59 -7.12 11.31
N ASP A 262 -24.26 -8.41 11.30
CA ASP A 262 -24.89 -9.43 12.14
C ASP A 262 -24.15 -9.63 13.48
N ARG A 263 -23.28 -8.69 13.86
CA ARG A 263 -22.46 -8.69 15.09
C ARG A 263 -22.84 -7.53 16.00
#